data_AF-A0A2E4TFA3-F1
#
_entry.id   AF-A0A2E4TFA3-F1
#
_cell.length_a   1.000
_cell.length_b   1.000
_cell.length_c   1.000
_cell.angle_alpha   90.00
_cell.angle_beta   90.00
_cell.angle_gamma   90.00
#
_symmetry.space_group_name_H-M   'P 1'
#
loop_
_entity.id
_entity.type
_entity.pdbx_description
1 polymer ?
#
loop_
_entity_poly.entity_id
_entity_poly.type
_entity_poly.pdbx_seq_one_letter_code
_entity_poly.pdbx_strand_id
1 'polypeptide(L)'
;MTLVSFLSNIRNAAIMNAVIVIFHIWVALAIEGVGFLAIVLPIGALIAGSYYFKGKIGALLLLLPTLAYLVVVPDMINGLSEASSPDNEIGFGVFILIPFWWLTIISNIFTILVELRRKKEEI
;
A
#
# COMPACT_ATOMS: atom_id res chain seq x y z
N MET A 1 17.94 -13.39 3.15
CA MET A 1 16.94 -12.55 3.86
C MET A 1 15.83 -13.46 4.34
N THR A 2 15.45 -13.41 5.61
CA THR A 2 14.30 -14.18 6.11
C THR A 2 12.99 -13.47 5.79
N LEU A 3 11.86 -14.19 5.74
CA LEU A 3 10.54 -13.59 5.54
C LEU A 3 10.26 -12.48 6.58
N VAL A 4 10.63 -12.73 7.84
CA VAL A 4 10.51 -11.75 8.93
C VAL A 4 11.34 -10.51 8.64
N SER A 5 12.61 -10.65 8.22
CA SER A 5 13.45 -9.51 7.86
C SER A 5 12.95 -8.75 6.62
N PHE A 6 12.25 -9.41 5.70
CA PHE A 6 11.60 -8.76 4.56
C PHE A 6 10.43 -7.89 5.02
N LEU A 7 9.49 -8.48 5.77
CA LEU A 7 8.25 -7.86 6.22
C LEU A 7 8.46 -6.75 7.26
N SER A 8 9.60 -6.78 7.95
CA SER A 8 9.96 -5.79 8.99
C SER A 8 10.73 -4.59 8.43
N ASN A 9 11.05 -4.57 7.14
CA ASN A 9 11.88 -3.52 6.54
C ASN A 9 11.01 -2.44 5.90
N ILE A 10 11.09 -1.22 6.44
CA ILE A 10 10.31 -0.08 5.96
C ILE A 10 10.55 0.28 4.49
N ARG A 11 11.75 0.02 3.96
CA ARG A 11 12.02 0.25 2.54
C ARG A 11 11.30 -0.76 1.66
N ASN A 12 11.23 -2.02 2.09
CA ASN A 12 10.50 -3.05 1.35
C ASN A 12 9.00 -2.74 1.34
N ALA A 13 8.46 -2.37 2.51
CA ALA A 13 7.07 -1.93 2.63
C ALA A 13 6.80 -0.73 1.69
N ALA A 14 7.62 0.32 1.76
CA ALA A 14 7.44 1.49 0.90
C ALA A 14 7.57 1.16 -0.61
N ILE A 15 8.47 0.25 -1.01
CA ILE A 15 8.58 -0.20 -2.41
C ILE A 15 7.30 -0.93 -2.86
N MET A 16 6.75 -1.83 -2.03
CA MET A 16 5.48 -2.49 -2.36
C MET A 16 4.34 -1.48 -2.52
N ASN A 17 4.28 -0.47 -1.64
CA ASN A 17 3.31 0.62 -1.77
C ASN A 17 3.54 1.46 -3.03
N ALA A 18 4.79 1.69 -3.43
CA ALA A 18 5.11 2.44 -4.64
C ALA A 18 4.57 1.73 -5.90
N VAL A 19 4.60 0.39 -5.95
CA VAL A 19 3.98 -0.38 -7.04
C VAL A 19 2.48 -0.07 -7.14
N ILE A 20 1.77 0.00 -6.00
CA ILE A 20 0.35 0.36 -5.95
C ILE A 20 0.13 1.79 -6.46
N VAL A 21 0.95 2.75 -6.00
CA VAL A 21 0.84 4.16 -6.42
C VAL A 21 1.07 4.30 -7.92
N ILE A 22 2.10 3.67 -8.47
CA ILE A 22 2.39 3.69 -9.91
C ILE A 22 1.20 3.12 -10.70
N PHE A 23 0.63 2.02 -10.24
CA PHE A 23 -0.57 1.45 -10.85
C PHE A 23 -1.74 2.45 -10.84
N HIS A 24 -2.00 3.12 -9.70
CA HIS A 24 -3.08 4.10 -9.60
C HIS A 24 -2.83 5.38 -10.43
N ILE A 25 -1.57 5.78 -10.61
CA ILE A 25 -1.21 6.86 -11.55
C ILE A 25 -1.56 6.43 -12.98
N TRP A 26 -1.24 5.21 -13.37
CA TRP A 26 -1.63 4.70 -14.69
C TRP A 26 -3.16 4.66 -14.85
N VAL A 27 -3.90 4.18 -13.85
CA VAL A 27 -5.38 4.20 -13.84
C VAL A 27 -5.93 5.62 -14.00
N ALA A 28 -5.35 6.60 -13.30
CA ALA A 28 -5.75 8.01 -13.43
C ALA A 28 -5.59 8.53 -14.86
N LEU A 29 -4.50 8.15 -15.54
CA LEU A 29 -4.20 8.65 -16.88
C LEU A 29 -4.97 7.91 -17.98
N ALA A 30 -5.25 6.62 -17.78
CA ALA A 30 -5.84 5.76 -18.80
C ALA A 30 -7.37 5.58 -18.67
N ILE A 31 -7.93 5.73 -17.47
CA ILE A 31 -9.31 5.31 -17.17
C ILE A 31 -10.11 6.40 -16.44
N GLU A 32 -9.66 6.84 -15.27
CA GLU A 32 -10.46 7.66 -14.33
C GLU A 32 -10.34 9.18 -14.53
N GLY A 33 -9.25 9.63 -15.17
CA GLY A 33 -8.93 11.04 -15.38
C GLY A 33 -8.03 11.66 -14.30
N VAL A 34 -7.47 12.83 -14.65
CA VAL A 34 -6.43 13.52 -13.87
C VAL A 34 -6.87 13.90 -12.45
N GLY A 35 -8.17 14.10 -12.22
CA GLY A 35 -8.72 14.42 -10.90
C GLY A 35 -8.42 13.35 -9.84
N PHE A 36 -8.30 12.08 -10.25
CA PHE A 36 -7.96 10.98 -9.36
C PHE A 36 -6.57 11.15 -8.71
N LEU A 37 -5.64 11.85 -9.38
CA LEU A 37 -4.30 12.13 -8.86
C LEU A 37 -4.32 13.00 -7.59
N ALA A 38 -5.38 13.76 -7.34
CA ALA A 38 -5.51 14.59 -6.14
C ALA A 38 -5.43 13.76 -4.84
N ILE A 39 -5.79 12.47 -4.89
CA ILE A 39 -5.71 11.55 -3.76
C ILE A 39 -4.44 10.68 -3.86
N VAL A 40 -4.10 10.24 -5.07
CA VAL A 40 -2.96 9.33 -5.30
C VAL A 40 -1.62 10.00 -4.97
N LEU A 41 -1.43 11.27 -5.33
CA LEU A 41 -0.16 11.98 -5.12
C LEU A 41 0.15 12.21 -3.63
N PRO A 42 -0.79 12.69 -2.78
CA PRO A 42 -0.56 12.75 -1.34
C PRO A 42 -0.20 11.40 -0.72
N ILE A 43 -0.87 10.32 -1.10
CA ILE A 43 -0.54 8.96 -0.64
C ILE A 43 0.89 8.58 -1.07
N GLY A 44 1.24 8.83 -2.33
CA GLY A 44 2.59 8.63 -2.86
C GLY A 44 3.65 9.42 -2.10
N ALA A 45 3.37 10.67 -1.73
CA ALA A 45 4.28 11.50 -0.94
C ALA A 45 4.50 10.94 0.47
N LEU A 46 3.44 10.45 1.13
CA LEU A 46 3.55 9.78 2.44
C LEU A 46 4.41 8.51 2.37
N ILE A 47 4.21 7.70 1.33
CA ILE A 47 5.00 6.49 1.08
C ILE A 47 6.46 6.83 0.82
N ALA A 48 6.74 7.82 -0.04
CA ALA A 48 8.10 8.29 -0.31
C ALA A 48 8.77 8.84 0.97
N GLY A 49 8.02 9.60 1.78
CA GLY A 49 8.47 10.07 3.08
C GLY A 49 8.82 8.92 4.02
N SER A 50 8.00 7.87 4.08
CA SER A 50 8.27 6.69 4.91
C SER A 50 9.57 5.99 4.52
N TYR A 51 9.87 5.89 3.22
CA TYR A 51 11.10 5.32 2.70
C TYR A 51 12.33 6.12 3.14
N TYR A 52 12.22 7.46 3.10
CA TYR A 52 13.31 8.37 3.38
C TYR A 52 13.61 8.49 4.89
N PHE A 53 12.61 8.81 5.71
CA PHE A 53 12.82 9.16 7.11
C PHE A 53 13.10 7.95 8.03
N LYS A 54 12.53 6.77 7.72
CA LYS A 54 12.61 5.55 8.54
C LYS A 54 12.20 5.77 10.02
N GLY A 55 12.35 4.74 10.85
CA GLY A 55 12.10 4.89 12.28
C GLY A 55 10.64 5.22 12.60
N LYS A 56 10.43 5.87 13.74
CA LYS A 56 9.09 6.28 14.19
C LYS A 56 8.41 7.26 13.25
N ILE A 57 9.16 8.20 12.67
CA ILE A 57 8.60 9.18 11.72
C ILE A 57 8.15 8.45 10.46
N GLY A 58 9.01 7.60 9.89
CA GLY A 58 8.65 6.80 8.72
C GLY A 58 7.45 5.89 8.98
N ALA A 59 7.37 5.29 10.18
CA ALA A 59 6.22 4.47 10.58
C ALA A 59 4.92 5.28 10.66
N LEU A 60 4.95 6.51 11.20
CA LEU A 60 3.77 7.38 11.24
C LEU A 60 3.33 7.81 9.83
N LEU A 61 4.29 8.09 8.94
CA LEU A 61 4.00 8.40 7.54
C LEU A 61 3.39 7.22 6.80
N LEU A 62 3.85 5.99 7.07
CA LEU A 62 3.30 4.76 6.49
C LEU A 62 1.94 4.37 7.11
N LEU A 63 1.68 4.76 8.36
CA LEU A 63 0.43 4.47 9.05
C LEU A 63 -0.76 5.12 8.37
N LEU A 64 -0.65 6.39 7.97
CA LEU A 64 -1.74 7.12 7.32
C LEU A 64 -2.30 6.42 6.06
N PRO A 65 -1.49 6.07 5.04
CA PRO A 65 -1.99 5.34 3.88
C PRO A 65 -2.47 3.94 4.25
N THR A 66 -1.85 3.29 5.24
CA THR A 66 -2.31 1.96 5.71
C THR A 66 -3.71 2.04 6.31
N LEU A 67 -4.03 3.07 7.09
CA LEU A 67 -5.37 3.28 7.61
C LEU A 67 -6.36 3.55 6.48
N ALA A 68 -6.00 4.36 5.48
CA ALA A 68 -6.83 4.57 4.30
C ALA A 68 -7.10 3.26 3.55
N TYR A 69 -6.09 2.40 3.41
CA TYR A 69 -6.25 1.09 2.77
C TYR A 69 -7.17 0.16 3.55
N LEU A 70 -7.14 0.18 4.88
CA LEU A 70 -8.03 -0.63 5.71
C LEU A 70 -9.50 -0.24 5.53
N VAL A 71 -9.79 1.04 5.28
CA VAL A 71 -11.16 1.52 5.02
C VAL A 71 -11.73 0.96 3.72
N VAL A 72 -10.90 0.71 2.71
CA VAL A 72 -11.32 0.19 1.40
C VAL A 72 -11.30 -1.35 1.31
N VAL A 73 -10.95 -2.06 2.38
CA VAL A 73 -10.97 -3.54 2.41
C VAL A 73 -12.35 -4.13 2.09
N PRO A 74 -13.48 -3.57 2.58
CA PRO A 74 -14.81 -4.06 2.18
C PRO A 74 -15.04 -3.97 0.67
N ASP A 75 -14.64 -2.87 0.05
CA ASP A 75 -14.75 -2.67 -1.40
C ASP A 75 -13.89 -3.66 -2.19
N MET A 76 -12.71 -4.03 -1.66
CA MET A 76 -11.89 -5.10 -2.23
C MET A 76 -12.58 -6.46 -2.20
N ILE A 77 -13.24 -6.81 -1.09
CA ILE A 77 -13.97 -8.08 -0.98
C ILE A 77 -15.14 -8.11 -1.98
N ASN A 78 -15.86 -7.00 -2.10
CA ASN A 78 -16.93 -6.86 -3.09
C ASN A 78 -16.37 -6.97 -4.52
N GLY A 79 -15.27 -6.28 -4.82
CA GLY A 79 -14.61 -6.33 -6.12
C GLY A 79 -14.15 -7.75 -6.50
N LEU A 80 -13.68 -8.55 -5.54
CA LEU A 80 -13.34 -9.95 -5.79
C LEU A 80 -14.57 -10.81 -6.12
N SER A 81 -15.70 -10.53 -5.44
CA SER A 81 -16.98 -11.20 -5.71
C SER A 81 -17.51 -10.86 -7.10
N GLU A 82 -17.44 -9.59 -7.49
CA GLU A 82 -17.89 -9.06 -8.79
C GLU A 82 -16.97 -9.47 -9.95
N ALA A 83 -15.67 -9.66 -9.69
CA ALA A 83 -14.71 -10.16 -10.69
C ALA A 83 -15.03 -11.59 -11.18
N SER A 84 -15.85 -12.33 -10.44
CA SER A 84 -16.39 -13.64 -10.84
C SER A 84 -17.50 -13.55 -11.89
N SER A 85 -18.00 -12.34 -12.18
CA SER A 85 -19.09 -12.13 -13.13
C SER A 85 -18.59 -12.19 -14.59
N PRO A 86 -19.33 -12.83 -15.52
CA PRO A 86 -18.96 -12.94 -16.93
C PRO A 86 -18.74 -11.60 -17.65
N ASP A 87 -19.28 -10.50 -17.13
CA ASP A 87 -19.36 -9.20 -17.80
C ASP A 87 -18.22 -8.23 -17.43
N ASN A 88 -17.22 -8.66 -16.64
CA ASN A 88 -16.23 -7.76 -16.07
C ASN A 88 -14.91 -7.71 -16.89
N GLU A 89 -14.65 -6.59 -17.57
CA GLU A 89 -13.46 -6.39 -18.42
C GLU A 89 -12.13 -6.33 -17.65
N ILE A 90 -12.16 -5.98 -16.35
CA ILE A 90 -10.98 -6.00 -15.47
C ILE A 90 -10.76 -7.41 -14.86
N GLY A 91 -11.70 -8.34 -15.13
CA GLY A 91 -12.00 -9.56 -14.38
C GLY A 91 -10.81 -10.31 -13.78
N PHE A 92 -9.82 -10.71 -14.58
CA PHE A 92 -8.71 -11.52 -14.06
C PHE A 92 -7.66 -10.71 -13.26
N GLY A 93 -7.46 -9.43 -13.59
CA GLY A 93 -6.46 -8.58 -12.93
C GLY A 93 -6.75 -8.35 -11.45
N VAL A 94 -8.04 -8.30 -11.09
CA VAL A 94 -8.51 -8.12 -9.71
C VAL A 94 -8.01 -9.23 -8.79
N PHE A 95 -7.96 -10.48 -9.26
CA PHE A 95 -7.46 -11.63 -8.50
C PHE A 95 -5.95 -11.58 -8.22
N ILE A 96 -5.19 -10.70 -8.88
CA ILE A 96 -3.77 -10.48 -8.60
C ILE A 96 -3.60 -9.20 -7.78
N LEU A 97 -4.28 -8.13 -8.18
CA LEU A 97 -4.13 -6.80 -7.59
C LEU A 97 -4.62 -6.76 -6.14
N ILE A 98 -5.78 -7.35 -5.83
CA ILE A 98 -6.35 -7.33 -4.48
C ILE A 98 -5.47 -8.12 -3.49
N PRO A 99 -5.07 -9.38 -3.77
CA PRO A 99 -4.15 -10.09 -2.88
C PRO A 99 -2.80 -9.37 -2.70
N PHE A 100 -2.27 -8.74 -3.75
CA PHE A 100 -1.05 -7.94 -3.64
C PHE A 100 -1.23 -6.72 -2.72
N TRP A 101 -2.38 -6.06 -2.80
CA TRP A 101 -2.70 -4.94 -1.91
C TRP A 101 -2.85 -5.40 -0.46
N TRP A 102 -3.52 -6.52 -0.20
CA TRP A 102 -3.58 -7.11 1.14
C TRP A 102 -2.21 -7.49 1.69
N LEU A 103 -1.35 -8.10 0.87
CA LEU A 103 0.04 -8.38 1.26
C LEU A 103 0.77 -7.08 1.65
N THR A 104 0.52 -6.00 0.93
CA THR A 104 1.09 -4.68 1.24
C THR A 104 0.56 -4.12 2.56
N ILE A 105 -0.74 -4.23 2.85
CA ILE A 105 -1.34 -3.85 4.14
C ILE A 105 -0.68 -4.63 5.28
N ILE A 106 -0.55 -5.95 5.12
CA ILE A 106 0.07 -6.82 6.12
C ILE A 106 1.53 -6.40 6.34
N SER A 107 2.31 -6.20 5.27
CA SER A 107 3.70 -5.75 5.36
C SER A 107 3.82 -4.40 6.06
N ASN A 108 2.90 -3.47 5.79
CA ASN A 108 2.88 -2.16 6.44
C ASN A 108 2.66 -2.31 7.95
N ILE A 109 1.67 -3.10 8.37
CA ILE A 109 1.36 -3.32 9.79
C ILE A 109 2.57 -3.89 10.52
N PHE A 110 3.22 -4.93 9.98
CA PHE A 110 4.42 -5.52 10.59
C PHE A 110 5.55 -4.49 10.70
N THR A 111 5.85 -3.78 9.60
CA THR A 111 6.87 -2.74 9.56
C THR A 111 6.60 -1.64 10.60
N ILE A 112 5.37 -1.12 10.66
CA ILE A 112 4.99 -0.05 11.59
C ILE A 112 5.18 -0.53 13.04
N LEU A 113 4.70 -1.73 13.38
CA LEU A 113 4.83 -2.27 14.73
C LEU A 113 6.30 -2.45 15.13
N VAL A 114 7.15 -2.91 14.21
CA VAL A 114 8.59 -3.07 14.47
C VAL A 114 9.26 -1.71 14.69
N GLU A 115 9.02 -0.73 13.81
CA GLU A 115 9.64 0.59 13.89
C GLU A 115 9.18 1.39 15.13
N LEU A 116 7.91 1.24 15.54
CA LEU A 116 7.40 1.87 16.76
C LEU A 116 7.96 1.23 18.04
N ARG A 117 8.23 -0.08 18.02
CA ARG A 117 8.83 -0.81 19.15
C ARG A 117 10.34 -0.65 19.26
N ARG A 118 11.02 -0.17 18.22
CA ARG A 118 12.47 0.09 18.24
C ARG A 118 12.81 1.14 19.31
N LYS A 119 13.60 0.75 20.32
CA LYS A 119 14.07 1.67 21.37
C LYS A 119 14.99 2.73 20.76
N LYS A 120 15.03 3.91 21.39
CA LYS A 120 15.74 5.12 20.92
C LYS A 120 17.28 4.99 20.92
N GLU A 121 17.84 3.86 21.34
CA GLU A 121 19.26 3.72 21.72
C GLU A 121 20.20 3.32 20.58
N GLU A 122 19.75 3.26 19.32
CA GLU A 122 20.64 3.02 18.18
C GLU A 122 20.56 4.18 17.20
N ILE A 123 21.34 5.24 17.48
CA ILE A 123 21.79 6.25 16.52
C ILE A 123 23.31 6.20 16.49
#